data_AF-A0A2I2MG39-F1
#
_entry.id   AF-A0A2I2MG39-F1
#
_cell.length_a   1.000
_cell.length_b   1.000
_cell.length_c   1.000
_cell.angle_alpha   90.00
_cell.angle_beta   90.00
_cell.angle_gamma   90.00
#
_symmetry.space_group_name_H-M   'P 1'
#
loop_
_entity.id
_entity.type
_entity.pdbx_description
1 polymer ?
#
loop_
_entity_poly.entity_id
_entity_poly.type
_entity_poly.pdbx_seq_one_letter_code
_entity_poly.pdbx_strand_id
1 'polypeptide(L)'
;MGEDAKRDFDQTDPGRRHIVHPSVVAGTEPGDFRVGRRLLAFVYEYAQTQGCLASELNCYLENGRAQDFREREGYRKIAVHYQKSLGS
;
A
#
# COMPACT_ATOMS: atom_id res chain seq x y z
N MET A 1 19.56 -8.91 -1.69
CA MET A 1 18.14 -9.02 -1.27
C MET A 1 17.31 -8.41 -2.39
N GLY A 2 16.98 -9.08 -3.50
CA GLY A 2 16.60 -10.48 -3.69
C GLY A 2 15.14 -10.44 -4.14
N GLU A 3 14.89 -10.41 -5.45
CA GLU A 3 13.56 -10.31 -6.08
C GLU A 3 12.54 -11.36 -5.57
N ASP A 4 13.03 -12.41 -4.91
CA ASP A 4 12.24 -13.51 -4.37
C ASP A 4 11.31 -13.11 -3.22
N ALA A 5 11.69 -12.16 -2.35
CA ALA A 5 10.82 -11.70 -1.26
C ALA A 5 9.62 -10.88 -1.77
N LYS A 6 9.73 -10.27 -2.96
CA LYS A 6 8.62 -9.58 -3.62
C LYS A 6 7.62 -10.58 -4.23
N ARG A 7 8.09 -11.76 -4.61
CA ARG A 7 7.25 -12.83 -5.20
C ARG A 7 6.40 -13.57 -4.17
N ASP A 8 6.79 -13.64 -2.91
CA ASP A 8 6.00 -14.36 -1.89
C ASP A 8 4.74 -13.61 -1.44
N PHE A 9 4.73 -12.27 -1.48
CA PHE A 9 3.51 -11.49 -1.21
C PHE A 9 2.43 -11.70 -2.29
N ASP A 10 2.86 -11.99 -3.52
CA ASP A 10 2.00 -12.20 -4.69
C ASP A 10 1.44 -13.64 -4.78
N GLN A 11 1.95 -14.57 -3.97
CA GLN A 11 1.68 -16.01 -4.09
C GLN A 11 0.39 -16.50 -3.42
N THR A 12 -0.33 -15.69 -2.64
CA THR A 12 -1.58 -16.16 -2.00
C THR A 12 -2.79 -16.21 -2.93
N ASP A 13 -2.71 -15.65 -4.15
CA ASP A 13 -3.77 -15.77 -5.17
C ASP A 13 -3.19 -15.54 -6.59
N PRO A 14 -2.76 -16.59 -7.29
CA PRO A 14 -2.10 -16.48 -8.60
C PRO A 14 -3.00 -15.93 -9.73
N GLY A 15 -4.25 -15.54 -9.46
CA GLY A 15 -5.14 -14.86 -10.39
C GLY A 15 -5.39 -13.36 -10.10
N ARG A 16 -4.86 -12.82 -9.00
CA ARG A 16 -5.15 -11.45 -8.56
C ARG A 16 -4.23 -10.42 -9.23
N ARG A 17 -4.75 -9.72 -10.23
CA ARG A 17 -4.08 -8.54 -10.81
C ARG A 17 -4.14 -7.38 -9.82
N HIS A 18 -3.10 -7.14 -9.04
CA HIS A 18 -3.09 -6.08 -8.03
C HIS A 18 -2.02 -5.02 -8.33
N ILE A 19 -2.23 -3.79 -7.87
CA ILE A 19 -1.18 -2.77 -7.84
C ILE A 19 -0.66 -2.60 -6.42
N VAL A 20 0.67 -2.68 -6.27
CA VAL A 20 1.36 -2.35 -5.02
C VAL A 20 2.05 -1.01 -5.22
N HIS A 21 1.64 0.01 -4.47
CA HIS A 21 2.31 1.31 -4.48
C HIS A 21 3.10 1.54 -3.19
N PRO A 22 4.28 2.18 -3.27
CA PRO A 22 4.98 2.62 -2.07
C PRO A 22 4.13 3.67 -1.34
N SER A 23 4.16 3.63 -0.01
CA SER A 23 3.33 4.45 0.85
C SER A 23 3.41 5.93 0.45
N VAL A 24 2.35 6.47 -0.17
CA VAL A 24 2.20 7.91 -0.37
C VAL A 24 2.05 8.55 1.01
N VAL A 25 3.09 9.24 1.47
CA VAL A 25 3.04 10.06 2.67
C VAL A 25 2.26 11.32 2.31
N ALA A 26 1.02 11.41 2.75
CA ALA A 26 0.36 12.71 2.86
C ALA A 26 1.13 13.46 3.96
N GLY A 27 1.82 14.54 3.59
CA GLY A 27 2.46 15.44 4.54
C GLY A 27 1.46 15.97 5.58
N THR A 28 1.97 16.59 6.64
CA THR A 28 1.14 16.98 7.79
C THR A 28 0.26 18.20 7.53
N GLU A 29 0.44 18.89 6.39
CA GLU A 29 -0.34 20.07 6.07
C GLU A 29 -1.65 19.72 5.33
N PRO A 30 -2.74 20.47 5.56
CA PRO A 30 -4.01 20.28 4.85
C PRO A 30 -3.90 20.29 3.32
N GLY A 31 -2.87 20.93 2.76
CA GLY A 31 -2.56 20.93 1.33
C GLY A 31 -2.03 19.58 0.82
N ASP A 32 -1.20 18.91 1.61
CA ASP A 32 -0.54 17.67 1.22
C ASP A 32 -1.53 16.50 1.09
N PHE A 33 -2.58 16.50 1.91
CA PHE A 33 -3.67 15.52 1.80
C PHE A 33 -4.42 15.62 0.46
N ARG A 34 -4.55 16.83 -0.11
CA ARG A 34 -5.21 17.03 -1.41
C ARG A 34 -4.35 16.49 -2.56
N VAL A 35 -3.04 16.69 -2.49
CA VAL A 35 -2.09 16.15 -3.48
C VAL A 35 -2.04 14.63 -3.38
N GLY A 36 -1.93 14.08 -2.16
CA GLY A 36 -1.93 12.64 -1.93
C GLY A 36 -3.18 11.95 -2.47
N ARG A 37 -4.37 12.54 -2.26
CA ARG A 37 -5.63 12.02 -2.82
C ARG A 37 -5.66 12.03 -4.35
N ARG A 38 -5.21 13.11 -4.99
CA ARG A 38 -5.14 13.18 -6.46
C ARG A 38 -4.19 12.15 -7.04
N LEU A 39 -3.04 11.95 -6.40
CA LEU A 39 -2.10 10.91 -6.79
C LEU A 39 -2.72 9.52 -6.66
N LEU A 40 -3.40 9.23 -5.55
CA LEU A 40 -4.09 7.94 -5.37
C LEU A 40 -5.20 7.73 -6.40
N ALA A 41 -5.98 8.76 -6.72
CA ALA A 41 -7.01 8.68 -7.76
C ALA A 41 -6.39 8.29 -9.12
N PHE A 42 -5.31 8.96 -9.54
CA PHE A 42 -4.59 8.62 -10.76
C PHE A 42 -4.07 7.17 -10.75
N VAL A 43 -3.50 6.72 -9.63
CA VAL A 43 -3.02 5.34 -9.47
C VAL A 43 -4.16 4.33 -9.60
N TYR A 44 -5.32 4.61 -9.01
CA TYR A 44 -6.48 3.72 -9.08
C TYR A 44 -7.07 3.66 -10.48
N GLU A 45 -7.24 4.80 -11.15
CA GLU A 45 -7.68 4.86 -12.53
C GLU A 45 -6.75 4.06 -13.43
N TYR A 46 -5.44 4.28 -13.31
CA TYR A 46 -4.44 3.52 -14.06
C TYR A 46 -4.55 2.01 -13.77
N ALA A 47 -4.61 1.59 -12.50
CA ALA A 47 -4.74 0.19 -12.13
C ALA A 47 -6.00 -0.47 -12.72
N GLN A 48 -7.12 0.25 -12.74
CA GLN A 48 -8.35 -0.21 -13.38
C GLN A 48 -8.14 -0.45 -14.88
N THR A 49 -7.43 0.45 -15.60
CA THR A 49 -7.12 0.24 -17.03
C THR A 49 -6.25 -0.99 -17.29
N GLN A 50 -5.45 -1.41 -16.30
CA GLN A 50 -4.62 -2.61 -16.37
C GLN A 50 -5.38 -3.89 -15.97
N GLY A 51 -6.68 -3.78 -15.65
CA GLY A 51 -7.51 -4.89 -15.19
C GLY A 51 -7.19 -5.33 -13.76
N CYS A 52 -6.65 -4.43 -12.93
CA CYS A 52 -6.40 -4.73 -11.54
C CYS A 52 -7.70 -4.81 -10.73
N LEU A 53 -7.75 -5.74 -9.79
CA LEU A 53 -8.92 -6.02 -8.94
C LEU A 53 -8.82 -5.39 -7.55
N ALA A 54 -7.60 -5.09 -7.09
CA ALA A 54 -7.39 -4.39 -5.83
C ALA A 54 -6.10 -3.57 -5.84
N SER A 55 -6.01 -2.66 -4.86
CA SER A 55 -4.79 -1.95 -4.52
C SER A 55 -4.34 -2.38 -3.13
N GLU A 56 -3.05 -2.74 -3.02
CA GLU A 56 -2.44 -3.17 -1.78
C GLU A 56 -1.24 -2.28 -1.43
N LEU A 57 -0.97 -2.13 -0.14
CA LEU A 57 0.14 -1.34 0.36
C LEU A 57 0.60 -1.82 1.74
N ASN A 58 1.83 -1.49 2.08
CA ASN A 58 2.35 -1.66 3.43
C ASN A 58 2.13 -0.39 4.26
N CYS A 59 1.72 -0.58 5.51
CA CYS A 59 1.57 0.49 6.50
C CYS A 59 2.24 0.03 7.80
N TYR A 60 3.17 0.82 8.32
CA TYR A 60 3.84 0.55 9.60
C TYR A 60 2.83 0.58 10.76
N LEU A 61 2.97 -0.36 11.69
CA LEU A 61 2.07 -0.53 12.82
C LEU A 61 2.07 0.69 13.75
N GLU A 62 3.20 1.38 13.83
CA GLU A 62 3.40 2.56 14.67
C GLU A 62 2.82 3.83 14.04
N ASN A 63 2.55 3.83 12.73
CA ASN A 63 2.05 5.00 12.02
C ASN A 63 0.51 5.07 12.02
N GLY A 64 -0.07 5.37 13.19
CA GLY A 64 -1.52 5.46 13.37
C GLY A 64 -2.21 6.45 12.43
N ARG A 65 -1.59 7.61 12.14
CA ARG A 65 -2.15 8.61 11.22
C ARG A 65 -2.29 8.08 9.80
N ALA A 66 -1.30 7.33 9.32
CA ALA A 66 -1.38 6.70 8.02
C ALA A 66 -2.47 5.63 7.99
N GLN A 67 -2.58 4.81 9.05
CA GLN A 67 -3.64 3.80 9.15
C GLN A 67 -5.04 4.43 9.08
N ASP A 68 -5.31 5.47 9.88
CA ASP A 68 -6.59 6.18 9.88
C ASP A 68 -6.92 6.74 8.50
N PHE A 69 -5.92 7.31 7.81
CA PHE A 69 -6.11 7.82 6.45
C PHE A 69 -6.47 6.69 5.49
N ARG A 70 -5.76 5.56 5.51
CA ARG A 70 -6.04 4.43 4.61
C ARG A 70 -7.42 3.82 4.89
N GLU A 71 -7.81 3.67 6.14
CA GLU A 71 -9.15 3.18 6.52
C GLU A 71 -10.25 4.11 6.01
N ARG A 72 -10.06 5.44 6.10
CA ARG A 72 -11.00 6.43 5.52
C ARG A 72 -11.09 6.38 3.99
N GLU A 73 -10.02 5.97 3.32
CA GLU A 73 -9.99 5.75 1.87
C GLU A 73 -10.47 4.34 1.46
N GLY A 74 -10.96 3.54 2.42
CA GLY A 74 -11.60 2.23 2.17
C GLY A 74 -10.68 1.02 2.25
N TYR A 75 -9.41 1.19 2.64
CA TYR A 75 -8.50 0.05 2.86
C TYR A 75 -8.89 -0.72 4.13
N ARG A 76 -8.54 -2.01 4.14
CA ARG A 76 -8.65 -2.89 5.31
C ARG A 76 -7.30 -3.52 5.60
N LYS A 77 -7.01 -3.73 6.89
CA LYS A 77 -5.84 -4.50 7.32
C LYS A 77 -6.08 -5.98 6.98
N ILE A 78 -5.26 -6.55 6.10
CA ILE A 78 -5.41 -7.95 5.66
C ILE A 78 -4.23 -8.85 6.05
N ALA A 79 -3.09 -8.27 6.47
CA ALA A 79 -1.89 -9.01 6.88
C ALA A 79 -1.00 -8.18 7.83
N VAL A 80 -0.07 -8.87 8.51
CA VAL A 80 1.01 -8.26 9.32
C VAL A 80 2.35 -8.80 8.83
N HIS A 81 3.30 -7.91 8.58
CA HIS A 81 4.67 -8.28 8.20
C HIS A 81 5.56 -8.29 9.45
N TYR A 82 6.23 -9.41 9.71
CA TYR A 82 7.18 -9.56 10.82
C TYR A 82 8.61 -9.30 10.37
N GLN A 83 9.39 -8.58 11.19
CA GLN A 83 10.82 -8.39 11.02
C GLN A 83 11.56 -8.97 12.23
N LYS A 84 12.65 -9.70 11.99
CA LYS A 84 13.59 -10.15 13.03
C LYS A 84 14.93 -9.47 12.81
N SER A 85 15.45 -8.79 13.83
CA SER A 85 16.83 -8.30 13.83
C SER A 85 17.80 -9.49 13.96
N LEU A 86 18.82 -9.54 13.11
CA LEU A 86 19.86 -10.57 13.11
C LEU A 86 21.16 -10.08 13.77
N GLY A 87 21.05 -9.20 14.78
CA GLY A 87 22.23 -8.61 15.44
C GLY A 87 23.08 -7.74 14.51
N SER A 88 24.03 -7.01 15.10
CA SER A 88 25.11 -6.31 14.42
C SER A 88 26.42 -7.05 14.65
#